data_AF-A0A7S4S4X2-F1
#
_entry.id   AF-A0A7S4S4X2-F1
#
_cell.length_a   1.000
_cell.length_b   1.000
_cell.length_c   1.000
_cell.angle_alpha   90.00
_cell.angle_beta   90.00
_cell.angle_gamma   90.00
#
_symmetry.space_group_name_H-M   'P 1'
#
loop_
_entity.id
_entity.type
_entity.pdbx_description
1 polymer ?
#
loop_
_entity_poly.entity_id
_entity_poly.type
_entity_poly.pdbx_seq_one_letter_code
_entity_poly.pdbx_strand_id
1 'polypeptide(L)'
;MEGDPNLSRSKPKDDGENKERMPQGFGVFDGNGEMAFLVSDSSSIIRSIKVLWRYGLDVIRMSRAAQRALEPFYSIYDMLESDDPNTYFKSIDEMWNATGAGFFDLSLMSFDDFLDTLGINRMTRWWRRFLPGQGNFRKELLTAMNLCNNNQPNSQMNGFSGFTNYMSTTGQIFSIEGGNYHLIQSAFRQAQAQYNRTSCMSSAGKEIIRHVQKKVTSVISGPKQMELWSGKEELGKFDIVIVAAPLQFSQISFLVKCHLDGDEAEPKPMFKVNDLPISTASQYTQVITTVVSNATLQAEYFGLTKENAPRSIYVTEKGRQLEGFTAVSRIGATDVYKVFSPEKLSTEKLKSFFGPYHTIEYIKVWGGDHGGATPNYNGGGKSVMSTPYMLYDGKEEDKNSHGEEFPALYYINSVEPTVACIELSAIGAKSVAKLVAQRLGLVASSPSREANEEL
;
A
#
# COMPACT_ATOMS: atom_id res chain seq x y z
N MET A 1 -0.47 -17.68 -4.27
CA MET A 1 -0.06 -18.74 -3.32
C MET A 1 -0.56 -20.07 -3.81
N GLU A 2 -1.82 -20.16 -4.22
CA GLU A 2 -2.27 -21.25 -5.06
C GLU A 2 -1.43 -21.29 -6.35
N GLY A 3 -1.05 -22.49 -6.79
CA GLY A 3 -0.27 -22.68 -8.03
C GLY A 3 1.26 -22.75 -7.90
N ASP A 4 1.87 -22.43 -6.75
CA ASP A 4 3.31 -22.61 -6.53
C ASP A 4 3.61 -23.38 -5.23
N PRO A 5 4.04 -24.66 -5.31
CA PRO A 5 4.33 -25.48 -4.14
C PRO A 5 5.52 -24.97 -3.31
N ASN A 6 6.32 -24.03 -3.85
CA ASN A 6 7.45 -23.43 -3.14
C ASN A 6 7.05 -22.21 -2.28
N LEU A 7 5.78 -21.78 -2.33
CA LEU A 7 5.27 -20.74 -1.47
C LEU A 7 4.55 -21.35 -0.27
N SER A 8 5.21 -21.32 0.89
CA SER A 8 4.59 -21.64 2.18
C SER A 8 4.23 -20.36 2.94
N ARG A 9 3.05 -20.40 3.59
CA ARG A 9 2.77 -19.46 4.67
C ARG A 9 3.70 -19.81 5.81
N SER A 10 4.45 -18.83 6.30
CA SER A 10 5.05 -18.99 7.63
C SER A 10 3.93 -19.31 8.61
N LYS A 11 4.17 -20.29 9.49
CA LYS A 11 3.29 -20.45 10.66
C LYS A 11 3.26 -19.08 11.36
N PRO A 12 2.09 -18.61 11.85
CA PRO A 12 2.09 -17.51 12.83
C PRO A 12 3.17 -17.89 13.84
N LYS A 13 4.13 -17.01 14.13
CA LYS A 13 5.26 -17.33 15.00
C LYS A 13 4.71 -17.85 16.35
N ASP A 14 4.55 -19.17 16.43
CA ASP A 14 4.73 -20.00 17.59
C ASP A 14 6.17 -20.47 17.45
N ASP A 15 7.01 -19.63 18.02
CA ASP A 15 8.45 -19.66 18.05
C ASP A 15 8.90 -21.05 18.52
N GLY A 16 9.65 -21.74 17.67
CA GLY A 16 10.09 -23.12 17.91
C GLY A 16 10.76 -23.33 19.26
N GLU A 17 10.46 -24.47 19.87
CA GLU A 17 11.24 -25.31 20.80
C GLU A 17 12.15 -24.69 21.89
N ASN A 18 12.08 -23.39 22.18
CA ASN A 18 12.77 -22.80 23.33
C ASN A 18 11.80 -22.39 24.44
N LYS A 19 12.08 -22.91 25.65
CA LYS A 19 11.17 -23.01 26.81
C LYS A 19 10.83 -21.70 27.54
N GLU A 20 11.23 -20.53 27.03
CA GLU A 20 10.83 -19.24 27.62
C GLU A 20 9.72 -18.58 26.81
N ARG A 21 8.54 -18.50 27.42
CA ARG A 21 7.33 -17.94 26.82
C ARG A 21 7.58 -16.46 26.48
N MET A 22 7.53 -16.10 25.18
CA MET A 22 7.57 -14.68 24.79
C MET A 22 6.43 -13.90 25.49
N PRO A 23 6.70 -12.66 25.94
CA PRO A 23 5.66 -11.79 26.48
C PRO A 23 4.53 -11.66 25.47
N GLN A 24 3.29 -11.64 25.96
CA GLN A 24 2.12 -11.58 25.10
C GLN A 24 1.45 -10.21 25.17
N GLY A 25 0.83 -9.82 24.05
CA GLY A 25 0.00 -8.62 23.97
C GLY A 25 0.79 -7.34 23.71
N PHE A 26 0.14 -6.19 23.93
CA PHE A 26 0.64 -4.90 23.49
C PHE A 26 0.30 -3.78 24.48
N GLY A 27 0.98 -2.66 24.35
CA GLY A 27 0.66 -1.41 25.03
C GLY A 27 0.65 -0.21 24.09
N VAL A 28 -0.07 0.84 24.48
CA VAL A 28 -0.09 2.14 23.81
C VAL A 28 0.51 3.17 24.78
N PHE A 29 1.63 3.76 24.39
CA PHE A 29 2.41 4.71 25.17
C PHE A 29 2.04 6.15 24.79
N ASP A 30 1.75 7.00 25.77
CA ASP A 30 1.40 8.41 25.55
C ASP A 30 2.62 9.35 25.65
N GLY A 31 3.81 8.79 25.96
CA GLY A 31 5.06 9.51 26.21
C GLY A 31 5.30 9.78 27.69
N ASN A 32 6.51 10.22 28.04
CA ASN A 32 6.89 10.65 29.41
C ASN A 32 6.64 9.59 30.50
N GLY A 33 6.82 8.31 30.20
CA GLY A 33 6.62 7.22 31.16
C GLY A 33 5.15 6.84 31.42
N GLU A 34 4.19 7.35 30.63
CA GLU A 34 2.77 7.03 30.81
C GLU A 34 2.23 6.08 29.72
N MET A 35 1.64 4.96 30.14
CA MET A 35 0.89 4.05 29.26
C MET A 35 -0.58 4.48 29.19
N ALA A 36 -1.05 4.83 28.00
CA ALA A 36 -2.48 5.08 27.75
C ALA A 36 -3.31 3.80 27.85
N PHE A 37 -2.74 2.68 27.41
CA PHE A 37 -3.38 1.37 27.45
C PHE A 37 -2.35 0.25 27.54
N LEU A 38 -2.67 -0.83 28.26
CA LEU A 38 -1.79 -1.98 28.41
C LEU A 38 -2.59 -3.28 28.49
N VAL A 39 -2.22 -4.24 27.64
CA VAL A 39 -2.62 -5.63 27.79
C VAL A 39 -1.39 -6.52 27.62
N SER A 40 -0.63 -6.68 28.71
CA SER A 40 0.41 -7.70 28.84
C SER A 40 -0.10 -8.93 29.56
N ASP A 41 0.35 -10.11 29.13
CA ASP A 41 0.19 -11.43 29.78
C ASP A 41 -1.22 -11.78 30.30
N SER A 42 -2.23 -11.16 29.70
CA SER A 42 -3.65 -11.42 29.97
C SER A 42 -4.14 -12.50 29.01
N SER A 43 -4.99 -13.41 29.51
CA SER A 43 -5.68 -14.39 28.66
C SER A 43 -6.50 -13.68 27.56
N SER A 44 -6.77 -14.35 26.45
CA SER A 44 -7.53 -13.77 25.32
C SER A 44 -8.87 -13.19 25.77
N ILE A 45 -9.58 -13.87 26.68
CA ILE A 45 -10.86 -13.42 27.22
C ILE A 45 -10.70 -12.13 28.04
N ILE A 46 -9.72 -12.09 28.95
CA ILE A 46 -9.46 -10.90 29.78
C ILE A 46 -9.04 -9.72 28.89
N ARG A 47 -8.25 -9.97 27.85
CA ARG A 47 -7.86 -8.96 26.86
C ARG A 47 -9.08 -8.37 26.17
N SER A 48 -9.98 -9.22 25.67
CA SER A 48 -11.22 -8.78 25.03
C SER A 48 -12.10 -7.97 25.97
N ILE A 49 -12.22 -8.39 27.24
CA ILE A 49 -12.97 -7.63 28.27
C ILE A 49 -12.30 -6.28 28.54
N LYS A 50 -10.98 -6.22 28.69
CA LYS A 50 -10.24 -4.95 28.89
C LYS A 50 -10.41 -4.00 27.71
N VAL A 51 -10.31 -4.49 26.49
CA VAL A 51 -10.52 -3.72 25.26
C VAL A 51 -11.96 -3.21 25.20
N LEU A 52 -12.95 -4.07 25.43
CA LEU A 52 -14.36 -3.69 25.43
C LEU A 52 -14.69 -2.70 26.55
N TRP A 53 -14.08 -2.86 27.73
CA TRP A 53 -14.25 -1.94 28.85
C TRP A 53 -13.61 -0.58 28.57
N ARG A 54 -12.42 -0.56 27.95
CA ARG A 54 -11.66 0.66 27.67
C ARG A 54 -12.20 1.45 26.50
N TYR A 55 -12.81 0.80 25.51
CA TYR A 55 -13.20 1.41 24.24
C TYR A 55 -14.69 1.29 23.90
N GLY A 56 -15.43 0.45 24.64
CA GLY A 56 -16.87 0.32 24.54
C GLY A 56 -17.35 -0.09 23.15
N LEU A 57 -18.48 0.50 22.75
CA LEU A 57 -19.16 0.20 21.49
C LEU A 57 -18.39 0.69 20.26
N ASP A 58 -17.39 1.55 20.41
CA ASP A 58 -16.63 2.08 19.26
C ASP A 58 -15.85 0.97 18.55
N VAL A 59 -15.32 -0.02 19.30
CA VAL A 59 -14.70 -1.22 18.72
C VAL A 59 -15.72 -2.02 17.91
N ILE A 60 -16.95 -2.16 18.42
CA ILE A 60 -18.03 -2.90 17.76
C ILE A 60 -18.48 -2.18 16.50
N ARG A 61 -18.62 -0.85 16.53
CA ARG A 61 -18.98 -0.02 15.36
C ARG A 61 -17.96 -0.21 14.25
N MET A 62 -16.68 -0.09 14.59
CA MET A 62 -15.58 -0.28 13.64
C MET A 62 -15.53 -1.71 13.10
N SER A 63 -15.69 -2.72 13.97
CA SER A 63 -15.73 -4.14 13.56
C SER A 63 -16.88 -4.42 12.59
N ARG A 64 -18.07 -3.87 12.86
CA ARG A 64 -19.24 -4.03 11.98
C ARG A 64 -19.06 -3.32 10.65
N ALA A 65 -18.45 -2.13 10.65
CA ALA A 65 -18.09 -1.45 9.42
C ALA A 65 -17.13 -2.32 8.58
N ALA A 66 -16.06 -2.84 9.20
CA ALA A 66 -15.11 -3.75 8.55
C ALA A 66 -15.78 -4.99 7.96
N GLN A 67 -16.62 -5.68 8.74
CA GLN A 67 -17.33 -6.88 8.27
C GLN A 67 -18.24 -6.59 7.07
N ARG A 68 -18.92 -5.43 7.05
CA ARG A 68 -19.80 -5.04 5.92
C ARG A 68 -19.03 -4.70 4.65
N ALA A 69 -17.78 -4.31 4.77
CA ALA A 69 -16.92 -3.97 3.63
C ALA A 69 -16.24 -5.17 2.99
N LEU A 70 -16.23 -6.35 3.63
CA LEU A 70 -15.55 -7.53 3.09
C LEU A 70 -16.19 -8.04 1.80
N GLU A 71 -17.50 -8.28 1.80
CA GLU A 71 -18.20 -8.81 0.62
C GLU A 71 -18.05 -7.91 -0.63
N PRO A 72 -18.29 -6.58 -0.55
CA PRO A 72 -18.06 -5.71 -1.71
C PRO A 72 -16.58 -5.58 -2.12
N PHE A 73 -15.65 -5.80 -1.20
CA PHE A 73 -14.24 -5.85 -1.57
C PHE A 73 -13.92 -7.15 -2.32
N TYR A 74 -14.46 -8.29 -1.87
CA TYR A 74 -14.24 -9.57 -2.53
C TYR A 74 -14.88 -9.65 -3.92
N SER A 75 -16.01 -8.97 -4.14
CA SER A 75 -16.63 -8.92 -5.48
C SER A 75 -15.72 -8.28 -6.53
N ILE A 76 -14.70 -7.51 -6.14
CA ILE A 76 -13.68 -6.99 -7.07
C ILE A 76 -12.97 -8.14 -7.79
N TYR A 77 -12.63 -9.23 -7.09
CA TYR A 77 -11.97 -10.37 -7.71
C TYR A 77 -12.87 -11.03 -8.76
N ASP A 78 -14.16 -11.22 -8.43
CA ASP A 78 -15.14 -11.76 -9.37
C ASP A 78 -15.30 -10.86 -10.60
N MET A 79 -15.33 -9.53 -10.43
CA MET A 79 -15.36 -8.58 -11.53
C MET A 79 -14.09 -8.66 -12.38
N LEU A 80 -12.91 -8.82 -11.78
CA LEU A 80 -11.64 -8.94 -12.49
C LEU A 80 -11.47 -10.29 -13.22
N GLU A 81 -12.17 -11.33 -12.78
CA GLU A 81 -12.20 -12.64 -13.44
C GLU A 81 -13.26 -12.73 -14.54
N SER A 82 -14.32 -11.91 -14.47
CA SER A 82 -15.39 -11.88 -15.47
C SER A 82 -14.93 -11.35 -16.83
N ASP A 83 -15.46 -11.94 -17.90
CA ASP A 83 -15.30 -11.45 -19.28
C ASP A 83 -16.35 -10.38 -19.66
N ASP A 84 -17.28 -10.01 -18.75
CA ASP A 84 -18.26 -8.96 -18.99
C ASP A 84 -17.55 -7.62 -19.27
N PRO A 85 -17.79 -6.97 -20.43
CA PRO A 85 -17.18 -5.69 -20.78
C PRO A 85 -17.40 -4.57 -19.75
N ASN A 86 -18.45 -4.64 -18.91
CA ASN A 86 -18.69 -3.67 -17.83
C ASN A 86 -17.70 -3.77 -16.66
N THR A 87 -16.84 -4.80 -16.67
CA THR A 87 -15.81 -5.03 -15.65
C THR A 87 -14.41 -4.63 -16.12
N TYR A 88 -14.32 -3.89 -17.23
CA TYR A 88 -13.09 -3.37 -17.83
C TYR A 88 -12.89 -1.92 -17.38
N PHE A 89 -12.56 -1.78 -16.10
CA PHE A 89 -12.43 -0.47 -15.46
C PHE A 89 -11.23 0.32 -16.00
N LYS A 90 -11.45 1.57 -16.40
CA LYS A 90 -10.43 2.48 -16.92
C LYS A 90 -9.62 3.17 -15.82
N SER A 91 -10.18 3.22 -14.63
CA SER A 91 -9.49 3.65 -13.42
C SER A 91 -9.95 2.80 -12.25
N ILE A 92 -9.18 2.87 -11.19
CA ILE A 92 -9.54 2.20 -9.96
C ILE A 92 -10.76 2.90 -9.32
N ASP A 93 -10.94 4.22 -9.51
CA ASP A 93 -12.15 5.01 -9.15
C ASP A 93 -13.44 4.41 -9.70
N GLU A 94 -13.43 4.00 -10.98
CA GLU A 94 -14.55 3.31 -11.60
C GLU A 94 -14.84 1.97 -10.94
N MET A 95 -13.79 1.21 -10.62
CA MET A 95 -13.90 -0.09 -9.97
C MET A 95 -14.46 0.03 -8.54
N TRP A 96 -14.01 1.01 -7.75
CA TRP A 96 -14.56 1.24 -6.40
C TRP A 96 -16.03 1.65 -6.46
N ASN A 97 -16.42 2.49 -7.42
CA ASN A 97 -17.82 2.84 -7.61
C ASN A 97 -18.67 1.62 -8.01
N ALA A 98 -18.14 0.71 -8.83
CA ALA A 98 -18.83 -0.51 -9.24
C ALA A 98 -19.14 -1.46 -8.08
N THR A 99 -18.37 -1.43 -6.98
CA THR A 99 -18.69 -2.23 -5.78
C THR A 99 -19.97 -1.78 -5.08
N GLY A 100 -20.42 -0.53 -5.29
CA GLY A 100 -21.56 0.07 -4.59
C GLY A 100 -21.35 0.29 -3.09
N ALA A 101 -20.14 0.08 -2.56
CA ALA A 101 -19.85 0.14 -1.13
C ALA A 101 -19.36 1.50 -0.62
N GLY A 102 -19.31 2.52 -1.49
CA GLY A 102 -18.83 3.86 -1.13
C GLY A 102 -17.32 3.92 -0.88
N PHE A 103 -16.54 2.98 -1.42
CA PHE A 103 -15.07 2.98 -1.25
C PHE A 103 -14.40 4.21 -1.88
N PHE A 104 -14.94 4.69 -3.00
CA PHE A 104 -14.49 5.94 -3.61
C PHE A 104 -14.70 7.13 -2.67
N ASP A 105 -15.92 7.33 -2.17
CA ASP A 105 -16.23 8.41 -1.21
C ASP A 105 -15.38 8.31 0.05
N LEU A 106 -15.16 7.09 0.54
CA LEU A 106 -14.31 6.81 1.68
C LEU A 106 -12.85 7.21 1.44
N SER A 107 -12.34 7.06 0.21
CA SER A 107 -11.00 7.56 -0.14
C SER A 107 -10.94 9.09 -0.13
N LEU A 108 -12.03 9.78 -0.46
CA LEU A 108 -12.03 11.24 -0.60
C LEU A 108 -12.08 12.00 0.73
N MET A 109 -12.37 11.35 1.85
CA MET A 109 -12.40 11.96 3.17
C MET A 109 -11.24 11.51 4.06
N SER A 110 -10.97 12.24 5.14
CA SER A 110 -9.95 11.79 6.10
C SER A 110 -10.45 10.59 6.88
N PHE A 111 -9.55 9.75 7.39
CA PHE A 111 -9.95 8.65 8.25
C PHE A 111 -10.65 9.14 9.51
N ASP A 112 -10.23 10.30 9.98
CA ASP A 112 -10.94 11.03 10.99
C ASP A 112 -12.39 11.35 10.55
N ASP A 113 -12.65 12.03 9.44
CA ASP A 113 -14.03 12.35 9.05
C ASP A 113 -14.90 11.09 8.88
N PHE A 114 -14.33 10.01 8.34
CA PHE A 114 -14.99 8.71 8.27
C PHE A 114 -15.39 8.19 9.67
N LEU A 115 -14.50 8.25 10.65
CA LEU A 115 -14.80 7.85 12.01
C LEU A 115 -15.92 8.70 12.64
N ASP A 116 -16.03 9.98 12.27
CA ASP A 116 -17.15 10.83 12.68
C ASP A 116 -18.48 10.33 12.07
N THR A 117 -18.50 9.86 10.82
CA THR A 117 -19.70 9.25 10.20
C THR A 117 -20.14 7.97 10.92
N LEU A 118 -19.19 7.20 11.48
CA LEU A 118 -19.47 6.00 12.26
C LEU A 118 -19.90 6.32 13.71
N GLY A 119 -19.87 7.60 14.10
CA GLY A 119 -20.16 8.06 15.46
C GLY A 119 -19.09 7.66 16.48
N ILE A 120 -17.84 7.43 16.03
CA ILE A 120 -16.67 7.13 16.87
C ILE A 120 -16.01 8.48 17.20
N ASN A 121 -16.37 9.07 18.35
CA ASN A 121 -16.05 10.47 18.66
C ASN A 121 -14.55 10.74 18.96
N ARG A 122 -14.07 11.96 18.64
CA ARG A 122 -12.70 12.43 18.96
C ARG A 122 -12.46 12.66 20.45
N MET A 123 -13.52 13.06 21.17
CA MET A 123 -13.48 13.34 22.60
C MET A 123 -14.62 12.64 23.31
N THR A 124 -14.31 12.07 24.48
CA THR A 124 -15.32 11.65 25.44
C THR A 124 -16.00 12.88 26.03
N ARG A 125 -17.30 13.10 25.76
CA ARG A 125 -18.07 14.13 26.48
C ARG A 125 -17.98 13.86 28.00
N TRP A 126 -17.89 14.91 28.82
CA TRP A 126 -17.67 14.78 30.27
C TRP A 126 -18.68 13.85 30.96
N TRP A 127 -19.94 13.85 30.53
CA TRP A 127 -20.99 12.95 31.06
C TRP A 127 -20.85 11.49 30.58
N ARG A 128 -20.18 11.24 29.45
CA ARG A 128 -19.87 9.88 28.97
C ARG A 128 -18.69 9.24 29.70
N ARG A 129 -17.93 9.99 30.53
CA ARG A 129 -16.91 9.41 31.42
C ARG A 129 -17.49 8.46 32.47
N PHE A 130 -18.78 8.60 32.79
CA PHE A 130 -19.47 7.73 33.76
C PHE A 130 -19.99 6.42 33.12
N LEU A 131 -19.92 6.30 31.79
CA LEU A 131 -20.06 5.03 31.07
C LEU A 131 -18.66 4.48 30.76
N PRO A 132 -18.43 3.16 30.77
CA PRO A 132 -17.12 2.60 30.47
C PRO A 132 -16.58 3.07 29.10
N GLY A 133 -15.44 3.77 29.11
CA GLY A 133 -14.42 3.79 28.06
C GLY A 133 -14.72 4.44 26.70
N GLN A 134 -15.80 5.20 26.51
CA GLN A 134 -16.08 5.74 25.17
C GLN A 134 -15.11 6.87 24.77
N GLY A 135 -14.67 6.93 23.51
CA GLY A 135 -13.89 8.07 22.96
C GLY A 135 -12.36 7.96 22.96
N ASN A 136 -11.77 6.98 23.64
CA ASN A 136 -10.30 6.77 23.58
C ASN A 136 -9.87 5.88 22.40
N PHE A 137 -10.81 5.14 21.80
CA PHE A 137 -10.54 4.18 20.74
C PHE A 137 -9.81 4.81 19.55
N ARG A 138 -10.28 6.00 19.14
CA ARG A 138 -9.70 6.78 18.05
C ARG A 138 -8.27 7.23 18.37
N LYS A 139 -8.07 7.90 19.51
CA LYS A 139 -6.79 8.50 19.92
C LYS A 139 -5.72 7.46 20.25
N GLU A 140 -6.12 6.30 20.76
CA GLU A 140 -5.21 5.24 21.19
C GLU A 140 -5.02 4.20 20.10
N LEU A 141 -5.98 3.30 19.88
CA LEU A 141 -5.78 2.14 19.01
C LEU A 141 -5.71 2.51 17.52
N LEU A 142 -6.66 3.32 17.04
CA LEU A 142 -6.71 3.65 15.61
C LEU A 142 -5.54 4.54 15.18
N THR A 143 -5.16 5.52 16.01
CA THR A 143 -3.96 6.33 15.77
C THR A 143 -2.69 5.48 15.83
N ALA A 144 -2.51 4.65 16.88
CA ALA A 144 -1.33 3.80 17.02
C ALA A 144 -1.11 2.88 15.81
N MET A 145 -2.20 2.31 15.31
CA MET A 145 -2.21 1.47 14.12
C MET A 145 -1.76 2.22 12.87
N ASN A 146 -2.34 3.40 12.60
CA ASN A 146 -1.96 4.21 11.43
C ASN A 146 -0.52 4.72 11.53
N LEU A 147 -0.06 5.08 12.73
CA LEU A 147 1.34 5.45 12.97
C LEU A 147 2.30 4.28 12.74
N CYS A 148 1.92 3.07 13.15
CA CYS A 148 2.72 1.87 12.95
C CYS A 148 2.83 1.52 11.45
N ASN A 149 1.73 1.59 10.71
CA ASN A 149 1.68 1.13 9.31
C ASN A 149 2.16 2.19 8.31
N ASN A 150 1.83 3.46 8.54
CA ASN A 150 2.04 4.54 7.56
C ASN A 150 2.80 5.74 8.13
N ASN A 151 3.10 5.77 9.44
CA ASN A 151 3.69 6.92 10.10
C ASN A 151 2.86 8.22 9.89
N GLN A 152 1.55 8.08 9.79
CA GLN A 152 0.59 9.16 9.56
C GLN A 152 -0.55 9.06 10.61
N PRO A 153 -0.96 10.17 11.26
CA PRO A 153 -2.11 10.17 12.16
C PRO A 153 -3.43 10.04 11.38
N ASN A 154 -4.55 9.82 12.09
CA ASN A 154 -5.87 9.63 11.47
C ASN A 154 -6.33 10.80 10.61
N SER A 155 -5.94 12.03 10.95
CA SER A 155 -6.26 13.24 10.18
C SER A 155 -5.53 13.33 8.85
N GLN A 156 -4.36 12.69 8.73
CA GLN A 156 -3.53 12.69 7.53
C GLN A 156 -3.83 11.48 6.63
N MET A 157 -4.27 10.37 7.22
CA MET A 157 -4.74 9.21 6.46
C MET A 157 -6.06 9.53 5.74
N ASN A 158 -6.21 9.06 4.51
CA ASN A 158 -7.55 8.99 3.92
C ASN A 158 -8.38 7.86 4.55
N GLY A 159 -9.70 7.94 4.41
CA GLY A 159 -10.64 7.02 5.03
C GLY A 159 -10.43 5.56 4.62
N PHE A 160 -10.17 5.30 3.35
CA PHE A 160 -10.02 3.93 2.84
C PHE A 160 -8.73 3.27 3.35
N SER A 161 -7.62 4.01 3.33
CA SER A 161 -6.32 3.53 3.82
C SER A 161 -6.32 3.32 5.33
N GLY A 162 -6.86 4.26 6.11
CA GLY A 162 -7.00 4.11 7.56
C GLY A 162 -7.94 2.95 7.95
N PHE A 163 -9.00 2.73 7.16
CA PHE A 163 -9.92 1.61 7.34
C PHE A 163 -9.26 0.25 7.00
N THR A 164 -8.47 0.20 5.93
CA THR A 164 -7.70 -0.99 5.53
C THR A 164 -6.68 -1.38 6.60
N ASN A 165 -6.02 -0.38 7.22
CA ASN A 165 -5.14 -0.63 8.36
C ASN A 165 -5.90 -1.31 9.51
N TYR A 166 -7.14 -0.89 9.80
CA TYR A 166 -7.95 -1.55 10.83
C TYR A 166 -8.30 -2.97 10.46
N MET A 167 -8.72 -3.22 9.22
CA MET A 167 -9.01 -4.56 8.72
C MET A 167 -7.80 -5.50 8.84
N SER A 168 -6.58 -4.98 8.67
CA SER A 168 -5.37 -5.78 8.87
C SER A 168 -5.23 -6.29 10.31
N THR A 169 -5.79 -5.60 11.30
CA THR A 169 -5.74 -6.00 12.72
C THR A 169 -6.78 -7.05 13.12
N THR A 170 -7.82 -7.25 12.30
CA THR A 170 -8.94 -8.15 12.62
C THR A 170 -8.87 -9.49 11.88
N GLY A 171 -8.06 -9.59 10.83
CA GLY A 171 -7.84 -10.81 10.05
C GLY A 171 -6.65 -11.66 10.51
N GLN A 172 -6.55 -12.87 9.96
CA GLN A 172 -5.34 -13.69 10.08
C GLN A 172 -4.25 -13.12 9.17
N ILE A 173 -3.37 -12.28 9.71
CA ILE A 173 -2.17 -11.85 9.01
C ILE A 173 -1.19 -13.02 8.95
N PHE A 174 -0.60 -13.26 7.79
CA PHE A 174 0.50 -14.21 7.62
C PHE A 174 1.69 -13.51 6.95
N SER A 175 2.87 -14.09 7.12
CA SER A 175 4.04 -13.77 6.29
C SER A 175 4.38 -14.94 5.39
N ILE A 176 5.06 -14.67 4.28
CA ILE A 176 5.63 -15.72 3.44
C ILE A 176 6.95 -16.18 4.06
N GLU A 177 7.14 -17.49 4.16
CA GLU A 177 8.41 -18.06 4.63
C GLU A 177 9.55 -17.63 3.70
N GLY A 178 10.68 -17.21 4.26
CA GLY A 178 11.79 -16.63 3.48
C GLY A 178 11.58 -15.16 3.06
N GLY A 179 10.35 -14.64 3.13
CA GLY A 179 10.03 -13.22 2.91
C GLY A 179 9.08 -12.96 1.74
N ASN A 180 8.41 -11.80 1.78
CA ASN A 180 7.34 -11.46 0.83
C ASN A 180 7.80 -11.33 -0.64
N TYR A 181 9.10 -11.12 -0.90
CA TYR A 181 9.64 -11.02 -2.26
C TYR A 181 9.47 -12.31 -3.07
N HIS A 182 9.34 -13.47 -2.40
CA HIS A 182 9.06 -14.73 -3.07
C HIS A 182 7.71 -14.73 -3.80
N LEU A 183 6.74 -13.92 -3.36
CA LEU A 183 5.46 -13.77 -4.07
C LEU A 183 5.67 -13.28 -5.50
N ILE A 184 6.52 -12.27 -5.68
CA ILE A 184 6.80 -11.66 -6.98
C ILE A 184 7.60 -12.62 -7.86
N GLN A 185 8.59 -13.32 -7.28
CA GLN A 185 9.34 -14.36 -7.99
C GLN A 185 8.43 -15.49 -8.46
N SER A 186 7.50 -15.91 -7.61
CA SER A 186 6.51 -16.94 -7.94
C SER A 186 5.60 -16.49 -9.08
N ALA A 187 5.03 -15.29 -9.00
CA ALA A 187 4.18 -14.73 -10.05
C ALA A 187 4.90 -14.70 -11.42
N PHE A 188 6.17 -14.27 -11.44
CA PHE A 188 6.99 -14.29 -12.65
C PHE A 188 7.20 -15.71 -13.20
N ARG A 189 7.58 -16.67 -12.36
CA ARG A 189 7.77 -18.07 -12.78
C ARG A 189 6.48 -18.69 -13.31
N GLN A 190 5.35 -18.42 -12.67
CA GLN A 190 4.04 -18.92 -13.10
C GLN A 190 3.65 -18.33 -14.46
N ALA A 191 3.85 -17.03 -14.67
CA ALA A 191 3.61 -16.38 -15.96
C ALA A 191 4.49 -16.99 -17.07
N GLN A 192 5.78 -17.19 -16.80
CA GLN A 192 6.70 -17.84 -17.74
C GLN A 192 6.30 -19.28 -18.05
N ALA A 193 5.91 -20.05 -17.04
CA ALA A 193 5.47 -21.43 -17.21
C ALA A 193 4.14 -21.54 -17.98
N GLN A 194 3.19 -20.65 -17.71
CA GLN A 194 1.93 -20.58 -18.45
C GLN A 194 2.18 -20.23 -19.92
N TYR A 195 3.07 -19.28 -20.19
CA TYR A 195 3.46 -18.92 -21.54
C TYR A 195 4.15 -20.08 -22.28
N ASN A 196 5.11 -20.76 -21.65
CA ASN A 196 5.81 -21.89 -22.28
C ASN A 196 4.90 -23.07 -22.63
N ARG A 197 3.70 -23.15 -22.03
CA ARG A 197 2.68 -24.17 -22.34
C ARG A 197 1.78 -23.77 -23.51
N THR A 198 1.74 -22.51 -23.93
CA THR A 198 0.91 -22.10 -25.07
C THR A 198 1.60 -22.45 -26.38
N SER A 199 0.80 -22.78 -27.39
CA SER A 199 1.27 -23.09 -28.75
C SER A 199 1.88 -21.89 -29.48
N CYS A 200 2.02 -20.73 -28.82
CA CYS A 200 2.78 -19.57 -29.29
C CYS A 200 4.29 -19.84 -29.23
N MET A 201 4.74 -21.01 -29.67
CA MET A 201 6.15 -21.26 -29.90
C MET A 201 6.58 -20.43 -31.11
N SER A 202 7.42 -19.43 -30.90
CA SER A 202 8.01 -18.70 -32.03
C SER A 202 8.76 -19.68 -32.91
N SER A 203 8.51 -19.59 -34.21
CA SER A 203 9.11 -20.42 -35.27
C SER A 203 10.63 -20.27 -35.41
N ALA A 204 11.34 -19.71 -34.42
CA ALA A 204 12.74 -19.34 -34.55
C ALA A 204 13.49 -19.17 -33.22
N GLY A 205 13.32 -20.06 -32.23
CA GLY A 205 14.28 -20.21 -31.10
C GLY A 205 14.67 -18.95 -30.31
N LYS A 206 13.93 -17.83 -30.45
CA LYS A 206 14.19 -16.57 -29.78
C LYS A 206 13.49 -16.62 -28.43
N GLU A 207 14.24 -16.31 -27.38
CA GLU A 207 13.71 -16.10 -26.04
C GLU A 207 12.66 -14.98 -26.06
N ILE A 208 11.40 -15.33 -25.77
CA ILE A 208 10.22 -14.47 -25.99
C ILE A 208 9.93 -13.58 -24.78
N ILE A 209 10.26 -14.04 -23.57
CA ILE A 209 10.24 -13.24 -22.35
C ILE A 209 11.69 -12.95 -21.96
N ARG A 210 12.04 -11.68 -21.87
CA ARG A 210 13.38 -11.24 -21.45
C ARG A 210 13.26 -10.37 -20.21
N HIS A 211 14.10 -10.62 -19.23
CA HIS A 211 14.26 -9.75 -18.07
C HIS A 211 15.61 -9.05 -18.17
N VAL A 212 15.58 -7.72 -18.23
CA VAL A 212 16.78 -6.90 -18.37
C VAL A 212 16.80 -5.86 -17.26
N GLN A 213 17.90 -5.83 -16.49
CA GLN A 213 18.10 -4.85 -15.44
C GLN A 213 18.77 -3.60 -16.02
N LYS A 214 17.97 -2.61 -16.40
CA LYS A 214 18.43 -1.30 -16.91
C LYS A 214 17.62 -0.16 -16.28
N LYS A 215 18.25 1.01 -16.10
CA LYS A 215 17.53 2.22 -15.68
C LYS A 215 16.92 2.87 -16.92
N VAL A 216 15.62 2.71 -17.09
CA VAL A 216 14.88 3.44 -18.14
C VAL A 216 14.91 4.93 -17.80
N THR A 217 15.30 5.75 -18.76
CA THR A 217 15.35 7.22 -18.62
C THR A 217 14.27 7.90 -19.44
N SER A 218 13.89 7.33 -20.59
CA SER A 218 12.90 7.93 -21.47
C SER A 218 12.07 6.87 -22.18
N VAL A 219 10.81 7.21 -22.42
CA VAL A 219 9.89 6.50 -23.33
C VAL A 219 9.46 7.50 -24.38
N ILE A 220 9.68 7.19 -25.65
CA ILE A 220 9.40 8.10 -26.77
C ILE A 220 8.37 7.44 -27.71
N SER A 221 7.18 8.02 -27.81
CA SER A 221 6.14 7.58 -28.76
C SER A 221 6.51 8.02 -30.18
N GLY A 222 6.57 7.05 -31.09
CA GLY A 222 6.55 7.27 -32.54
C GLY A 222 5.19 6.91 -33.14
N PRO A 223 5.04 6.94 -34.48
CA PRO A 223 3.74 6.70 -35.13
C PRO A 223 3.12 5.33 -34.83
N LYS A 224 3.95 4.29 -34.73
CA LYS A 224 3.51 2.88 -34.54
C LYS A 224 3.95 2.24 -33.24
N GLN A 225 5.09 2.68 -32.69
CA GLN A 225 5.74 2.04 -31.55
C GLN A 225 6.35 3.06 -30.61
N MET A 226 6.54 2.67 -29.35
CA MET A 226 7.30 3.40 -28.35
C MET A 226 8.73 2.89 -28.27
N GLU A 227 9.68 3.81 -28.21
CA GLU A 227 11.10 3.52 -28.03
C GLU A 227 11.48 3.70 -26.55
N LEU A 228 12.10 2.68 -25.95
CA LEU A 228 12.60 2.73 -24.58
C LEU A 228 14.10 3.03 -24.58
N TRP A 229 14.52 3.95 -23.72
CA TRP A 229 15.91 4.41 -23.65
C TRP A 229 16.50 4.32 -22.25
N SER A 230 17.80 4.02 -22.18
CA SER A 230 18.65 4.13 -20.99
C SER A 230 19.80 5.09 -21.28
N GLY A 231 19.57 6.38 -21.04
CA GLY A 231 20.47 7.45 -21.46
C GLY A 231 20.52 7.53 -22.99
N LYS A 232 21.66 7.13 -23.58
CA LYS A 232 21.88 7.10 -25.04
C LYS A 232 21.68 5.72 -25.66
N GLU A 233 21.41 4.70 -24.86
CA GLU A 233 21.21 3.31 -25.32
C GLU A 233 19.72 3.06 -25.58
N GLU A 234 19.38 2.69 -26.82
CA GLU A 234 18.03 2.21 -27.15
C GLU A 234 17.88 0.77 -26.61
N LEU A 235 16.89 0.56 -25.75
CA LEU A 235 16.59 -0.74 -25.14
C LEU A 235 15.64 -1.58 -26.01
N GLY A 236 14.89 -0.94 -26.90
CA GLY A 236 14.00 -1.59 -27.86
C GLY A 236 12.76 -0.78 -28.19
N LYS A 237 11.93 -1.35 -29.08
CA LYS A 237 10.66 -0.79 -29.55
C LYS A 237 9.50 -1.67 -29.16
N PHE A 238 8.40 -1.05 -28.74
CA PHE A 238 7.27 -1.73 -28.12
C PHE A 238 5.95 -1.12 -28.58
N ASP A 239 4.97 -1.95 -28.90
CA ASP A 239 3.62 -1.49 -29.24
C ASP A 239 2.86 -1.04 -27.96
N ILE A 240 3.15 -1.70 -26.83
CA ILE A 240 2.53 -1.39 -25.54
C ILE A 240 3.62 -1.31 -24.47
N VAL A 241 3.59 -0.22 -23.70
CA VAL A 241 4.46 -0.02 -22.54
C VAL A 241 3.61 0.02 -21.27
N ILE A 242 3.98 -0.77 -20.27
CA ILE A 242 3.30 -0.80 -18.97
C ILE A 242 4.28 -0.31 -17.90
N VAL A 243 3.91 0.79 -17.23
CA VAL A 243 4.70 1.40 -16.17
C VAL A 243 4.22 0.88 -14.82
N ALA A 244 5.14 0.22 -14.11
CA ALA A 244 4.95 -0.28 -12.75
C ALA A 244 5.77 0.48 -11.69
N ALA A 245 6.57 1.46 -12.12
CA ALA A 245 7.30 2.34 -11.22
C ALA A 245 6.40 3.54 -10.84
N PRO A 246 6.45 4.03 -9.59
CA PRO A 246 5.71 5.22 -9.21
C PRO A 246 6.14 6.41 -10.08
N LEU A 247 5.19 7.04 -10.79
CA LEU A 247 5.50 8.04 -11.83
C LEU A 247 6.39 9.17 -11.31
N GLN A 248 6.06 9.71 -10.13
CA GLN A 248 6.76 10.80 -9.46
C GLN A 248 8.23 10.50 -9.10
N PHE A 249 8.59 9.23 -8.91
CA PHE A 249 9.96 8.83 -8.54
C PHE A 249 10.70 8.11 -9.66
N SER A 250 9.99 7.77 -10.75
CA SER A 250 10.55 7.02 -11.87
C SER A 250 11.70 7.78 -12.56
N GLN A 251 11.65 9.12 -12.56
CA GLN A 251 12.55 9.99 -13.33
C GLN A 251 12.57 9.63 -14.82
N ILE A 252 11.46 9.08 -15.33
CA ILE A 252 11.30 8.73 -16.74
C ILE A 252 10.65 9.91 -17.47
N SER A 253 11.27 10.33 -18.57
CA SER A 253 10.70 11.31 -19.49
C SER A 253 9.78 10.61 -20.50
N PHE A 254 8.50 10.98 -20.53
CA PHE A 254 7.52 10.47 -21.47
C PHE A 254 7.30 11.48 -22.60
N LEU A 255 7.73 11.16 -23.83
CA LEU A 255 7.86 12.09 -24.95
C LEU A 255 7.17 11.60 -26.23
N VAL A 256 6.81 12.50 -27.13
CA VAL A 256 6.27 12.22 -28.47
C VAL A 256 7.21 12.80 -29.53
N LYS A 257 7.50 12.03 -30.60
CA LYS A 257 8.28 12.51 -31.74
C LYS A 257 7.50 13.56 -32.51
N CYS A 258 8.01 14.79 -32.53
CA CYS A 258 7.45 15.85 -33.36
C CYS A 258 7.88 15.67 -34.82
N HIS A 259 6.91 15.50 -35.71
CA HIS A 259 7.14 15.58 -37.16
C HIS A 259 6.72 16.98 -37.61
N LEU A 260 7.61 17.96 -37.45
CA LEU A 260 7.49 19.21 -38.20
C LEU A 260 8.49 19.13 -39.35
N ASP A 261 8.02 19.37 -40.56
CA ASP A 261 8.80 19.33 -41.79
C ASP A 261 10.07 20.20 -41.64
N GLY A 262 11.23 19.56 -41.62
CA GLY A 262 12.50 20.19 -42.02
C GLY A 262 13.50 20.57 -40.94
N ASP A 263 13.16 20.63 -39.64
CA ASP A 263 14.15 20.93 -38.58
C ASP A 263 13.83 20.16 -37.29
N GLU A 264 14.88 19.72 -36.58
CA GLU A 264 14.84 18.94 -35.33
C GLU A 264 13.96 19.60 -34.25
N ALA A 265 12.64 19.37 -34.32
CA ALA A 265 11.72 19.82 -33.29
C ALA A 265 11.98 19.03 -32.00
N GLU A 266 12.21 19.73 -30.89
CA GLU A 266 12.39 19.11 -29.58
C GLU A 266 11.18 18.19 -29.26
N PRO A 267 11.42 16.98 -28.72
CA PRO A 267 10.32 16.07 -28.35
C PRO A 267 9.38 16.74 -27.35
N LYS A 268 8.06 16.62 -27.58
CA LYS A 268 7.05 17.16 -26.66
C LYS A 268 6.67 16.13 -25.59
N PRO A 269 6.25 16.54 -24.39
CA PRO A 269 5.76 15.60 -23.38
C PRO A 269 4.46 14.91 -23.84
N MET A 270 4.32 13.60 -23.59
CA MET A 270 3.12 12.81 -23.95
C MET A 270 1.84 13.30 -23.29
N PHE A 271 1.94 13.85 -22.10
CA PHE A 271 0.84 14.41 -21.32
C PHE A 271 1.38 15.63 -20.61
N LYS A 272 0.56 16.68 -20.45
CA LYS A 272 1.00 17.81 -19.63
C LYS A 272 0.98 17.34 -18.18
N VAL A 273 1.95 17.80 -17.39
CA VAL A 273 1.98 17.53 -15.94
C VAL A 273 0.67 17.96 -15.26
N ASN A 274 -0.01 18.97 -15.80
CA ASN A 274 -1.32 19.43 -15.31
C ASN A 274 -2.50 18.50 -15.67
N ASP A 275 -2.33 17.59 -16.62
CA ASP A 275 -3.37 16.65 -17.05
C ASP A 275 -3.40 15.40 -16.16
N LEU A 276 -2.32 15.16 -15.40
CA LEU A 276 -2.29 14.12 -14.39
C LEU A 276 -2.91 14.62 -13.07
N PRO A 277 -3.58 13.75 -12.30
CA PRO A 277 -4.13 14.15 -11.01
C PRO A 277 -3.02 14.62 -10.06
N ILE A 278 -3.35 15.53 -9.14
CA ILE A 278 -2.41 16.07 -8.13
C ILE A 278 -1.72 14.94 -7.33
N SER A 279 -2.38 13.79 -7.22
CA SER A 279 -1.82 12.59 -6.59
C SER A 279 -0.50 12.10 -7.19
N THR A 280 -0.24 12.35 -8.48
CA THR A 280 1.04 12.03 -9.13
C THR A 280 2.16 12.98 -8.74
N ALA A 281 1.87 13.99 -7.91
CA ALA A 281 2.87 14.84 -7.27
C ALA A 281 2.91 14.64 -5.73
N SER A 282 2.12 13.70 -5.19
CA SER A 282 2.06 13.45 -3.76
C SER A 282 3.43 13.01 -3.23
N GLN A 283 3.90 13.71 -2.20
CA GLN A 283 5.08 13.30 -1.45
C GLN A 283 4.80 11.99 -0.72
N TYR A 284 5.84 11.23 -0.46
CA TYR A 284 5.70 10.01 0.33
C TYR A 284 6.25 10.21 1.73
N THR A 285 5.68 9.48 2.68
CA THR A 285 6.14 9.47 4.06
C THR A 285 7.36 8.57 4.21
N GLN A 286 8.35 9.07 4.94
CA GLN A 286 9.52 8.29 5.34
C GLN A 286 9.21 7.44 6.58
N VAL A 287 9.71 6.21 6.60
CA VAL A 287 9.74 5.35 7.78
C VAL A 287 11.12 4.73 7.92
N ILE A 288 11.70 4.79 9.11
CA ILE A 288 12.96 4.13 9.42
C ILE A 288 12.67 2.90 10.25
N THR A 289 13.19 1.76 9.80
CA THR A 289 13.21 0.51 10.54
C THR A 289 14.58 0.30 11.15
N THR A 290 14.65 0.17 12.47
CA THR A 290 15.87 -0.20 13.19
C THR A 290 15.68 -1.57 13.81
N VAL A 291 16.60 -2.50 13.57
CA VAL A 291 16.66 -3.78 14.26
C VAL A 291 17.82 -3.75 15.23
N VAL A 292 17.53 -4.05 16.49
CA VAL A 292 18.52 -4.14 17.56
C VAL A 292 18.54 -5.54 18.14
N SER A 293 19.74 -6.01 18.49
CA SER A 293 20.02 -7.26 19.19
C SER A 293 20.73 -6.98 20.52
N ASN A 294 20.90 -8.03 21.34
CA ASN A 294 21.52 -7.93 22.66
C ASN A 294 20.88 -6.81 23.52
N ALA A 295 19.58 -6.59 23.30
CA ALA A 295 18.82 -5.47 23.80
C ALA A 295 18.00 -5.87 25.04
N THR A 296 18.21 -5.14 26.14
CA THR A 296 17.42 -5.30 27.37
C THR A 296 16.43 -4.16 27.47
N LEU A 297 15.15 -4.44 27.21
CA LEU A 297 14.09 -3.43 27.31
C LEU A 297 14.10 -2.77 28.70
N GLN A 298 14.33 -1.47 28.73
CA GLN A 298 14.25 -0.64 29.93
C GLN A 298 12.78 -0.37 30.24
N ALA A 299 12.09 -1.34 30.84
CA ALA A 299 10.65 -1.28 31.10
C ALA A 299 10.23 0.01 31.85
N GLU A 300 11.03 0.44 32.82
CA GLU A 300 10.80 1.65 33.62
C GLU A 300 10.71 2.93 32.77
N TYR A 301 11.44 2.99 31.65
CA TYR A 301 11.34 4.08 30.68
C TYR A 301 9.90 4.27 30.17
N PHE A 302 9.20 3.16 29.99
CA PHE A 302 7.83 3.13 29.47
C PHE A 302 6.78 3.12 30.59
N GLY A 303 7.18 3.31 31.86
CA GLY A 303 6.28 3.16 33.01
C GLY A 303 5.84 1.72 33.25
N LEU A 304 6.66 0.76 32.85
CA LEU A 304 6.41 -0.68 32.95
C LEU A 304 7.37 -1.33 33.94
N THR A 305 7.02 -2.54 34.38
CA THR A 305 7.93 -3.45 35.07
C THR A 305 8.37 -4.56 34.10
N LYS A 306 9.42 -5.31 34.44
CA LYS A 306 9.88 -6.42 33.57
C LYS A 306 8.80 -7.48 33.39
N GLU A 307 7.97 -7.70 34.41
CA GLU A 307 6.91 -8.71 34.44
C GLU A 307 5.68 -8.30 33.63
N ASN A 308 5.45 -7.00 33.42
CA ASN A 308 4.29 -6.51 32.68
C ASN A 308 4.66 -5.93 31.29
N ALA A 309 5.91 -6.08 30.87
CA ALA A 309 6.37 -5.60 29.57
C ALA A 309 5.67 -6.35 28.43
N PRO A 310 4.92 -5.66 27.54
CA PRO A 310 4.24 -6.32 26.45
C PRO A 310 5.21 -6.69 25.32
N ARG A 311 4.74 -7.52 24.38
CA ARG A 311 5.50 -7.85 23.15
C ARG A 311 5.79 -6.62 22.30
N SER A 312 4.79 -5.75 22.20
CA SER A 312 4.79 -4.58 21.32
C SER A 312 4.32 -3.34 22.08
N ILE A 313 5.03 -2.25 21.90
CA ILE A 313 4.70 -0.92 22.40
C ILE A 313 4.44 -0.04 21.19
N TYR A 314 3.21 0.46 21.06
CA TYR A 314 2.83 1.47 20.09
C TYR A 314 2.69 2.82 20.78
N VAL A 315 2.51 3.90 20.03
CA VAL A 315 2.37 5.25 20.60
C VAL A 315 1.09 5.94 20.18
N THR A 316 0.62 6.86 21.01
CA THR A 316 -0.34 7.89 20.59
C THR A 316 0.37 8.95 19.73
N GLU A 317 -0.39 9.87 19.13
CA GLU A 317 0.19 11.00 18.41
C GLU A 317 1.09 11.88 19.30
N LYS A 318 0.67 12.11 20.56
CA LYS A 318 1.48 12.81 21.56
C LYS A 318 2.76 12.03 21.87
N GLY A 319 2.64 10.72 22.10
CA GLY A 319 3.79 9.86 22.35
C GLY A 319 4.80 9.92 21.20
N ARG A 320 4.33 9.86 19.94
CA ARG A 320 5.19 10.03 18.76
C ARG A 320 5.95 11.36 18.77
N GLN A 321 5.25 12.47 19.05
CA GLN A 321 5.85 13.81 19.05
C GLN A 321 6.94 13.97 20.12
N LEU A 322 6.74 13.38 21.31
CA LEU A 322 7.70 13.45 22.41
C LEU A 322 8.87 12.48 22.24
N GLU A 323 8.61 11.29 21.69
CA GLU A 323 9.54 10.17 21.76
C GLU A 323 10.25 9.86 20.45
N GLY A 324 9.71 10.32 19.31
CA GLY A 324 10.32 10.16 18.00
C GLY A 324 10.27 8.73 17.43
N PHE A 325 9.43 7.83 17.97
CA PHE A 325 9.19 6.48 17.42
C PHE A 325 7.69 6.22 17.26
N THR A 326 7.31 5.23 16.45
CA THR A 326 5.92 4.83 16.22
C THR A 326 5.58 3.45 16.78
N ALA A 327 6.54 2.53 16.79
CA ALA A 327 6.39 1.24 17.45
C ALA A 327 7.74 0.61 17.84
N VAL A 328 7.73 -0.16 18.92
CA VAL A 328 8.81 -1.06 19.37
C VAL A 328 8.21 -2.45 19.52
N SER A 329 8.78 -3.47 18.90
CA SER A 329 8.26 -4.84 18.96
C SER A 329 9.36 -5.86 19.09
N ARG A 330 9.19 -6.83 19.98
CA ARG A 330 10.06 -8.01 20.06
C ARG A 330 9.74 -8.96 18.90
N ILE A 331 10.74 -9.30 18.08
CA ILE A 331 10.53 -10.01 16.79
C ILE A 331 11.18 -11.40 16.68
N GLY A 332 12.00 -11.82 17.65
CA GLY A 332 12.73 -13.08 17.58
C GLY A 332 13.08 -13.61 18.97
N ALA A 333 14.15 -14.41 19.05
CA ALA A 333 14.73 -14.92 20.30
C ALA A 333 14.90 -13.81 21.35
N THR A 334 15.22 -14.21 22.58
CA THR A 334 15.46 -13.25 23.65
C THR A 334 16.40 -12.13 23.14
N ASP A 335 16.01 -10.88 23.34
CA ASP A 335 16.85 -9.69 23.11
C ASP A 335 16.93 -9.13 21.67
N VAL A 336 16.00 -9.51 20.77
CA VAL A 336 15.86 -8.89 19.44
C VAL A 336 14.59 -8.04 19.30
N TYR A 337 14.77 -6.74 19.02
CA TYR A 337 13.68 -5.78 18.84
C TYR A 337 13.72 -5.09 17.47
N LYS A 338 12.54 -4.77 16.97
CA LYS A 338 12.31 -3.94 15.80
C LYS A 338 11.67 -2.64 16.24
N VAL A 339 12.22 -1.52 15.78
CA VAL A 339 11.73 -0.17 16.04
C VAL A 339 11.37 0.51 14.74
N PHE A 340 10.19 1.15 14.71
CA PHE A 340 9.77 2.03 13.64
C PHE A 340 9.81 3.48 14.12
N SER A 341 10.34 4.38 13.29
CA SER A 341 10.45 5.81 13.60
C SER A 341 10.37 6.68 12.33
N PRO A 342 9.90 7.94 12.42
CA PRO A 342 9.99 8.90 11.31
C PRO A 342 11.44 9.25 10.94
N GLU A 343 12.30 9.33 11.94
CA GLU A 343 13.71 9.74 11.82
C GLU A 343 14.64 8.73 12.47
N LYS A 344 15.94 8.84 12.17
CA LYS A 344 16.93 7.94 12.75
C LYS A 344 17.06 8.27 14.23
N LEU A 345 16.74 7.30 15.09
CA LEU A 345 16.90 7.45 16.54
C LEU A 345 18.39 7.57 16.88
N SER A 346 18.71 8.48 17.83
CA SER A 346 20.08 8.60 18.32
C SER A 346 20.47 7.39 19.16
N THR A 347 21.78 7.16 19.29
CA THR A 347 22.32 6.08 20.13
C THR A 347 21.91 6.23 21.59
N GLU A 348 21.81 7.47 22.09
CA GLU A 348 21.36 7.78 23.45
C GLU A 348 19.90 7.39 23.65
N LYS A 349 19.04 7.63 22.64
CA LYS A 349 17.63 7.25 22.68
C LYS A 349 17.45 5.73 22.61
N LEU A 350 18.22 5.05 21.76
CA LEU A 350 18.21 3.58 21.73
C LEU A 350 18.76 2.99 23.05
N LYS A 351 19.77 3.63 23.64
CA LYS A 351 20.28 3.26 24.97
C LYS A 351 19.22 3.45 26.07
N SER A 352 18.38 4.48 25.99
CA SER A 352 17.28 4.65 26.95
C SER A 352 16.20 3.57 26.79
N PHE A 353 16.02 3.00 25.60
CA PHE A 353 15.06 1.92 25.37
C PHE A 353 15.62 0.54 25.71
N PHE A 354 16.89 0.28 25.39
CA PHE A 354 17.45 -1.07 25.34
C PHE A 354 18.71 -1.28 26.22
N GLY A 355 19.11 -0.26 26.97
CA GLY A 355 20.29 -0.29 27.82
C GLY A 355 21.61 -0.09 27.05
N PRO A 356 22.75 -0.08 27.76
CA PRO A 356 24.05 0.25 27.19
C PRO A 356 24.66 -0.79 26.25
N TYR A 357 24.18 -2.04 26.28
CA TYR A 357 24.79 -3.17 25.57
C TYR A 357 24.08 -3.57 24.27
N HIS A 358 23.05 -2.81 23.88
CA HIS A 358 22.34 -3.07 22.63
C HIS A 358 23.27 -2.93 21.43
N THR A 359 23.04 -3.77 20.42
CA THR A 359 23.75 -3.71 19.14
C THR A 359 22.75 -3.36 18.05
N ILE A 360 23.10 -2.41 17.19
CA ILE A 360 22.28 -2.07 16.01
C ILE A 360 22.68 -3.04 14.90
N GLU A 361 21.81 -3.99 14.58
CA GLU A 361 22.04 -4.96 13.52
C GLU A 361 21.80 -4.35 12.14
N TYR A 362 20.76 -3.53 12.04
CA TYR A 362 20.30 -3.03 10.75
C TYR A 362 19.48 -1.74 10.90
N ILE A 363 19.73 -0.77 10.02
CA ILE A 363 18.90 0.42 9.84
C ILE A 363 18.50 0.49 8.38
N LYS A 364 17.19 0.54 8.13
CA LYS A 364 16.62 0.77 6.80
C LYS A 364 15.81 2.03 6.79
N VAL A 365 16.19 2.95 5.92
CA VAL A 365 15.36 4.10 5.56
C VAL A 365 14.44 3.68 4.41
N TRP A 366 13.14 3.69 4.67
CA TRP A 366 12.08 3.54 3.68
C TRP A 366 11.60 4.95 3.33
N GLY A 367 12.33 5.59 2.43
CA GLY A 367 12.02 6.90 1.88
C GLY A 367 13.18 7.88 1.78
N GLY A 368 12.88 9.14 1.48
CA GLY A 368 13.83 10.25 1.30
C GLY A 368 13.75 10.89 -0.09
N ASP A 369 14.86 11.48 -0.53
CA ASP A 369 14.95 12.29 -1.77
C ASP A 369 14.61 11.53 -3.07
N HIS A 370 14.50 10.20 -3.00
CA HIS A 370 14.30 9.32 -4.15
C HIS A 370 13.15 8.32 -3.98
N GLY A 371 12.25 8.51 -3.01
CA GLY A 371 11.07 7.65 -2.81
C GLY A 371 10.53 7.70 -1.39
N GLY A 372 9.50 6.90 -1.08
CA GLY A 372 8.98 6.78 0.29
C GLY A 372 8.31 5.46 0.59
N ALA A 373 7.98 5.23 1.87
CA ALA A 373 7.35 4.00 2.30
C ALA A 373 5.90 3.89 1.81
N THR A 374 5.14 4.98 1.97
CA THR A 374 3.75 5.10 1.52
C THR A 374 3.44 6.54 1.11
N PRO A 375 2.46 6.80 0.24
CA PRO A 375 2.03 8.16 -0.09
C PRO A 375 1.60 8.93 1.16
N ASN A 376 1.84 10.24 1.15
CA ASN A 376 1.17 11.15 2.05
C ASN A 376 -0.25 11.37 1.53
N TYR A 377 -1.24 10.86 2.28
CA TYR A 377 -2.63 10.89 1.84
C TYR A 377 -3.31 12.23 2.07
N ASN A 378 -2.70 13.18 2.81
CA ASN A 378 -3.21 14.53 3.09
C ASN A 378 -4.70 14.58 3.50
N GLY A 379 -5.21 13.55 4.16
CA GLY A 379 -6.60 13.44 4.58
C GLY A 379 -7.59 13.17 3.44
N GLY A 380 -7.14 12.76 2.25
CA GLY A 380 -8.00 12.44 1.11
C GLY A 380 -8.12 13.56 0.07
N GLY A 381 -9.33 13.71 -0.48
CA GLY A 381 -9.69 14.69 -1.51
C GLY A 381 -8.94 14.49 -2.83
N LYS A 382 -8.58 15.61 -3.49
CA LYS A 382 -7.89 15.57 -4.79
C LYS A 382 -6.50 14.93 -4.74
N SER A 383 -5.89 14.85 -3.56
CA SER A 383 -4.55 14.29 -3.38
C SER A 383 -4.49 12.77 -3.51
N VAL A 384 -5.65 12.10 -3.47
CA VAL A 384 -5.78 10.65 -3.57
C VAL A 384 -6.56 10.19 -4.80
N MET A 385 -6.96 11.11 -5.68
CA MET A 385 -7.63 10.77 -6.94
C MET A 385 -6.70 9.92 -7.81
N SER A 386 -7.22 8.81 -8.34
CA SER A 386 -6.40 7.90 -9.12
C SER A 386 -6.09 8.45 -10.51
N THR A 387 -4.91 8.13 -11.01
CA THR A 387 -4.59 8.31 -12.44
C THR A 387 -5.35 7.26 -13.25
N PRO A 388 -5.83 7.56 -14.47
CA PRO A 388 -6.33 6.50 -15.34
C PRO A 388 -5.25 5.43 -15.56
N TYR A 389 -5.69 4.19 -15.78
CA TYR A 389 -4.80 3.08 -16.11
C TYR A 389 -4.10 3.29 -17.46
N MET A 390 -4.74 4.00 -18.40
CA MET A 390 -4.14 4.38 -19.68
C MET A 390 -3.67 5.83 -19.59
N LEU A 391 -2.37 6.05 -19.77
CA LEU A 391 -1.74 7.37 -19.71
C LEU A 391 -1.63 8.04 -21.07
N TYR A 392 -1.53 7.25 -22.14
CA TYR A 392 -1.41 7.75 -23.51
C TYR A 392 -1.96 6.72 -24.50
N ASP A 393 -2.77 7.18 -25.44
CA ASP A 393 -3.25 6.41 -26.59
C ASP A 393 -2.85 7.13 -27.88
N GLY A 394 -1.93 6.51 -28.66
CA GLY A 394 -1.49 7.06 -29.93
C GLY A 394 -2.61 7.23 -30.98
N LYS A 395 -3.78 6.61 -30.78
CA LYS A 395 -4.97 6.80 -31.64
C LYS A 395 -5.49 8.23 -31.64
N GLU A 396 -5.39 8.92 -30.51
CA GLU A 396 -6.01 10.25 -30.36
C GLU A 396 -5.24 11.35 -31.11
N GLU A 397 -3.95 11.13 -31.38
CA GLU A 397 -3.09 12.08 -32.10
C GLU A 397 -3.27 11.99 -33.63
N ASP A 398 -3.68 10.85 -34.17
CA ASP A 398 -3.88 10.66 -35.61
C ASP A 398 -5.30 10.19 -35.94
N LYS A 399 -6.24 11.13 -35.82
CA LYS A 399 -7.68 10.93 -36.08
C LYS A 399 -8.01 10.53 -37.53
N ASN A 400 -7.04 10.60 -38.43
CA ASN A 400 -7.22 10.28 -39.86
C ASN A 400 -6.75 8.87 -40.23
N SER A 401 -6.06 8.18 -39.33
CA SER A 401 -5.50 6.85 -39.58
C SER A 401 -6.49 5.76 -39.17
N HIS A 402 -7.45 5.47 -40.05
CA HIS A 402 -8.37 4.36 -39.88
C HIS A 402 -7.62 3.02 -40.04
N GLY A 403 -7.46 2.28 -38.94
CA GLY A 403 -7.08 0.86 -38.95
C GLY A 403 -5.61 0.54 -38.67
N GLU A 404 -4.79 1.50 -38.24
CA GLU A 404 -3.42 1.19 -37.78
C GLU A 404 -3.37 0.81 -36.28
N GLU A 405 -2.41 -0.04 -35.91
CA GLU A 405 -2.06 -0.32 -34.52
C GLU A 405 -1.24 0.85 -33.98
N PHE A 406 -1.74 1.51 -32.93
CA PHE A 406 -1.09 2.68 -32.33
C PHE A 406 -0.45 2.31 -30.99
N PRO A 407 0.65 2.96 -30.63
CA PRO A 407 1.30 2.70 -29.36
C PRO A 407 0.42 3.11 -28.17
N ALA A 408 0.53 2.40 -27.06
CA ALA A 408 -0.16 2.74 -25.82
C ALA A 408 0.75 2.67 -24.59
N LEU A 409 0.52 3.59 -23.66
CA LEU A 409 1.17 3.63 -22.35
C LEU A 409 0.14 3.37 -21.25
N TYR A 410 0.37 2.34 -20.45
CA TYR A 410 -0.44 2.01 -19.27
C TYR A 410 0.34 2.20 -17.97
N TYR A 411 -0.38 2.41 -16.87
CA TYR A 411 0.17 2.60 -15.53
C TYR A 411 -0.61 1.77 -14.51
N ILE A 412 0.06 0.84 -13.83
CA ILE A 412 -0.60 -0.11 -12.92
C ILE A 412 -0.73 0.41 -11.48
N ASN A 413 0.10 1.37 -11.07
CA ASN A 413 0.13 1.89 -9.69
C ASN A 413 -0.82 3.08 -9.49
N SER A 414 -1.89 3.18 -10.28
CA SER A 414 -2.92 4.23 -10.16
C SER A 414 -3.62 4.23 -8.80
N VAL A 415 -3.59 3.10 -8.09
CA VAL A 415 -4.22 2.86 -6.78
C VAL A 415 -3.41 3.33 -5.59
N GLU A 416 -2.09 3.48 -5.72
CA GLU A 416 -1.21 3.82 -4.59
C GLU A 416 -1.67 5.08 -3.84
N PRO A 417 -2.09 6.18 -4.51
CA PRO A 417 -2.60 7.36 -3.83
C PRO A 417 -3.79 7.11 -2.91
N THR A 418 -4.58 6.06 -3.15
CA THR A 418 -5.70 5.68 -2.28
C THR A 418 -5.22 4.73 -1.18
N VAL A 419 -4.44 3.71 -1.53
CA VAL A 419 -3.88 2.74 -0.58
C VAL A 419 -2.66 2.04 -1.17
N ALA A 420 -1.55 2.03 -0.43
CA ALA A 420 -0.33 1.33 -0.84
C ALA A 420 -0.23 -0.06 -0.20
N CYS A 421 -0.50 -1.10 -0.98
CA CYS A 421 -0.18 -2.49 -0.60
C CYS A 421 -0.10 -3.40 -1.83
N ILE A 422 0.60 -4.54 -1.67
CA ILE A 422 0.90 -5.49 -2.77
C ILE A 422 -0.38 -6.00 -3.45
N GLU A 423 -1.43 -6.25 -2.67
CA GLU A 423 -2.70 -6.76 -3.17
C GLU A 423 -3.35 -5.79 -4.18
N LEU A 424 -3.30 -4.51 -3.89
CA LEU A 424 -3.92 -3.48 -4.72
C LEU A 424 -3.08 -3.24 -5.98
N SER A 425 -1.74 -3.36 -5.91
CA SER A 425 -0.88 -3.39 -7.10
C SER A 425 -1.20 -4.59 -8.01
N ALA A 426 -1.54 -5.75 -7.44
CA ALA A 426 -1.94 -6.92 -8.22
C ALA A 426 -3.31 -6.74 -8.89
N ILE A 427 -4.26 -6.12 -8.18
CA ILE A 427 -5.56 -5.70 -8.75
C ILE A 427 -5.34 -4.75 -9.93
N GLY A 428 -4.52 -3.70 -9.76
CA GLY A 428 -4.21 -2.75 -10.83
C GLY A 428 -3.54 -3.41 -12.05
N ALA A 429 -2.61 -4.34 -11.80
CA ALA A 429 -1.99 -5.13 -12.87
C ALA A 429 -3.01 -5.99 -13.64
N LYS A 430 -3.97 -6.62 -12.95
CA LYS A 430 -5.03 -7.41 -13.59
C LYS A 430 -5.99 -6.53 -14.39
N SER A 431 -6.36 -5.35 -13.88
CA SER A 431 -7.17 -4.37 -14.63
C SER A 431 -6.49 -3.93 -15.92
N VAL A 432 -5.20 -3.55 -15.85
CA VAL A 432 -4.42 -3.18 -17.05
C VAL A 432 -4.32 -4.36 -18.03
N ALA A 433 -4.11 -5.58 -17.55
CA ALA A 433 -4.06 -6.76 -18.42
C ALA A 433 -5.37 -6.96 -19.20
N LYS A 434 -6.54 -6.72 -18.60
CA LYS A 434 -7.83 -6.76 -19.29
C LYS A 434 -7.95 -5.65 -20.34
N LEU A 435 -7.57 -4.43 -20.01
CA LEU A 435 -7.58 -3.30 -20.96
C LEU A 435 -6.66 -3.56 -22.15
N VAL A 436 -5.47 -4.13 -21.91
CA VAL A 436 -4.53 -4.54 -22.97
C VAL A 436 -5.14 -5.66 -23.83
N ALA A 437 -5.76 -6.67 -23.22
CA ALA A 437 -6.41 -7.74 -23.96
C ALA A 437 -7.55 -7.22 -24.85
N GLN A 438 -8.35 -6.28 -24.35
CA GLN A 438 -9.39 -5.60 -25.12
C GLN A 438 -8.79 -4.79 -26.27
N ARG A 439 -7.71 -4.05 -26.04
CA ARG A 439 -7.03 -3.26 -27.08
C ARG A 439 -6.51 -4.15 -28.22
N LEU A 440 -5.96 -5.31 -27.87
CA LEU A 440 -5.45 -6.32 -28.81
C LEU A 440 -6.56 -7.13 -29.49
N GLY A 441 -7.84 -6.85 -29.22
CA GLY A 441 -8.96 -7.58 -29.80
C GLY A 441 -9.07 -9.04 -29.32
N LEU A 442 -8.40 -9.38 -28.22
CA LEU A 442 -8.46 -10.72 -27.62
C LEU A 442 -9.77 -10.96 -26.86
N VAL A 443 -10.45 -9.88 -26.46
CA VAL A 443 -11.78 -9.93 -25.82
C VAL A 443 -12.68 -8.86 -26.45
N ALA A 444 -13.98 -9.12 -26.49
CA ALA A 444 -14.97 -8.23 -27.10
C ALA A 444 -15.00 -6.86 -26.43
N SER A 445 -15.10 -5.80 -27.25
CA SER A 445 -15.39 -4.45 -26.75
C SER A 445 -16.86 -4.34 -26.35
N SER A 446 -17.15 -3.64 -25.24
CA SER A 446 -18.54 -3.31 -24.88
C SER A 446 -19.16 -2.44 -25.97
N PRO A 447 -20.44 -2.61 -26.34
CA PRO A 447 -21.17 -1.51 -26.96
C PRO A 447 -21.16 -0.31 -26.00
N SER A 448 -20.65 0.82 -26.49
CA SER A 448 -20.40 2.05 -25.73
C SER A 448 -21.59 2.46 -24.86
N ARG A 449 -21.32 2.69 -23.56
CA ARG A 449 -22.26 3.25 -22.57
C ARG A 449 -22.77 4.65 -22.93
N GLU A 450 -22.12 5.33 -23.86
CA GLU A 450 -22.50 6.66 -24.38
C GLU A 450 -23.87 6.69 -25.07
N ALA A 451 -24.43 5.55 -25.48
CA ALA A 451 -25.75 5.51 -26.11
C ALA A 451 -26.94 5.62 -25.13
N ASN A 452 -26.72 5.57 -23.81
CA ASN A 452 -27.79 5.53 -22.81
C ASN A 452 -27.92 6.80 -21.95
N GLU A 453 -27.17 7.87 -22.22
CA GLU A 453 -27.33 9.17 -21.55
C GLU A 453 -28.16 10.20 -22.36
N GLU A 454 -28.68 9.82 -23.54
CA GLU A 454 -29.59 10.65 -24.35
C GLU A 454 -31.07 10.20 -24.32
N LEU A 455 -31.54 9.53 -23.26
CA LEU A 455 -32.97 9.22 -23.08
C LEU A 455 -33.54 9.68 -21.74
#